data_AF-Q8ZPX2-F1
#
_entry.id   AF-Q8ZPX2-F1
#
_cell.length_a   1.000
_cell.length_b   1.000
_cell.length_c   1.000
_cell.angle_alpha   90.00
_cell.angle_beta   90.00
_cell.angle_gamma   90.00
#
_symmetry.space_group_name_H-M   'P 1'
#
loop_
_entity.id
_entity.type
_entity.pdbx_description
1 polymer ?
#
loop_
_entity_poly.entity_id
_entity_poly.type
_entity_poly.pdbx_seq_one_letter_code
_entity_poly.pdbx_strand_id
1 'polypeptide(L)'
;MKFTWIALPGVLLLSACSSSQPNAPRPPRIGMPNPAAVYCEQQGGTLMPVQTPQGVRSDCKLPNGEIIDEWTLWRREHPDTKK
;
A
#
# COMPACT_ATOMS: atom_id res chain seq x y z
N MET A 1 22.60 -48.11 53.53
CA MET A 1 23.09 -46.81 53.02
C MET A 1 22.17 -46.36 51.90
N LYS A 2 21.65 -45.12 51.99
CA LYS A 2 20.71 -44.53 51.03
C LYS A 2 21.49 -44.11 49.77
N PHE A 3 21.07 -44.57 48.59
CA PHE A 3 21.62 -44.15 47.31
C PHE A 3 20.82 -42.96 46.78
N THR A 4 21.43 -41.78 46.79
CA THR A 4 20.94 -40.57 46.12
C THR A 4 21.76 -40.41 44.84
N TRP A 5 21.19 -40.67 43.67
CA TRP A 5 21.79 -40.39 42.36
C TRP A 5 20.82 -39.50 41.57
N ILE A 6 21.09 -38.20 41.57
CA ILE A 6 21.70 -37.42 40.48
C ILE A 6 20.70 -37.12 39.37
N ALA A 7 20.29 -35.85 39.36
CA ALA A 7 19.51 -35.19 38.33
C ALA A 7 20.24 -35.27 36.99
N LEU A 8 19.56 -35.76 35.95
CA LEU A 8 19.97 -35.61 34.56
C LEU A 8 19.05 -34.55 33.93
N PRO A 9 19.42 -33.26 33.90
CA PRO A 9 18.64 -32.25 33.20
C PRO A 9 18.70 -32.51 31.69
N GLY A 10 17.53 -32.78 31.11
CA GLY A 10 17.35 -33.08 29.71
C GLY A 10 17.77 -31.91 28.82
N VAL A 11 18.80 -32.14 28.00
CA VAL A 11 19.14 -31.28 26.87
C VAL A 11 18.38 -31.82 25.65
N LEU A 12 17.16 -31.33 25.45
CA LEU A 12 16.39 -31.59 24.23
C LEU A 12 16.83 -30.56 23.17
N LEU A 13 17.70 -30.95 22.24
CA LEU A 13 18.09 -30.13 21.10
C LEU A 13 16.97 -30.17 20.07
N LEU A 14 16.10 -29.14 20.02
CA LEU A 14 15.14 -28.97 18.94
C LEU A 14 15.87 -28.49 17.68
N SER A 15 16.08 -29.38 16.73
CA SER A 15 16.51 -29.07 15.37
C SER A 15 15.36 -28.42 14.60
N ALA A 16 15.44 -27.11 14.39
CA ALA A 16 14.50 -26.39 13.52
C ALA A 16 14.85 -26.65 12.05
N CYS A 17 13.97 -27.36 11.33
CA CYS A 17 14.06 -27.50 9.88
C CYS A 17 13.78 -26.15 9.21
N SER A 18 14.80 -25.57 8.59
CA SER A 18 14.69 -24.36 7.78
C SER A 18 14.01 -24.70 6.44
N SER A 19 12.70 -24.52 6.33
CA SER A 19 11.99 -24.66 5.06
C SER A 19 12.20 -23.40 4.22
N SER A 20 13.03 -23.51 3.17
CA SER A 20 13.04 -22.54 2.06
C SER A 20 11.64 -22.50 1.46
N GLN A 21 10.90 -21.42 1.69
CA GLN A 21 9.63 -21.20 1.03
C GLN A 21 9.89 -21.10 -0.48
N PRO A 22 9.26 -21.93 -1.32
CA PRO A 22 9.41 -21.83 -2.77
C PRO A 22 8.95 -20.45 -3.20
N ASN A 23 9.69 -19.83 -4.11
CA ASN A 23 9.38 -18.54 -4.73
C ASN A 23 7.93 -18.52 -5.23
N ALA A 24 6.99 -18.09 -4.39
CA ALA A 24 5.64 -17.81 -4.83
C ALA A 24 5.73 -16.73 -5.91
N PRO A 25 5.07 -16.90 -7.07
CA PRO A 25 5.06 -15.88 -8.09
C PRO A 25 4.59 -14.56 -7.49
N ARG A 26 5.37 -13.49 -7.70
CA ARG A 26 4.96 -12.14 -7.26
C ARG A 26 3.59 -11.85 -7.88
N PRO A 27 2.62 -11.31 -7.11
CA PRO A 27 1.33 -10.94 -7.67
C PRO A 27 1.51 -10.03 -8.89
N PRO A 28 0.63 -10.13 -9.90
CA PRO A 28 0.70 -9.28 -11.07
C PRO A 28 0.66 -7.82 -10.64
N ARG A 29 1.45 -6.96 -11.29
CA ARG A 29 1.39 -5.52 -11.04
C ARG A 29 0.03 -5.03 -11.52
N ILE A 30 -0.90 -4.86 -10.58
CA ILE A 30 -2.15 -4.13 -10.79
C ILE A 30 -1.74 -2.76 -11.36
N GLY A 31 -2.43 -2.33 -12.43
CA GLY A 31 -1.95 -1.36 -13.42
C GLY A 31 -1.41 -0.02 -12.87
N MET A 32 -0.88 0.79 -13.78
CA MET A 32 -0.36 2.11 -13.42
C MET A 32 -1.45 2.94 -12.72
N PRO A 33 -1.18 3.52 -11.54
CA PRO A 33 -2.19 4.30 -10.83
C PRO A 33 -2.58 5.53 -11.66
N ASN A 34 -3.81 6.01 -11.45
CA ASN A 34 -4.26 7.24 -12.09
C ASN A 34 -3.39 8.41 -11.60
N PRO A 35 -2.66 9.12 -12.49
CA PRO A 35 -1.73 10.16 -12.08
C PRO A 35 -2.42 11.32 -11.35
N ALA A 36 -3.64 11.69 -11.77
CA ALA A 36 -4.43 12.72 -11.12
C ALA A 36 -4.83 12.33 -9.69
N ALA A 37 -5.22 11.06 -9.49
CA ALA A 37 -5.54 10.51 -8.18
C ALA A 37 -4.32 10.53 -7.24
N VAL A 38 -3.18 10.03 -7.72
CA VAL A 38 -1.91 10.03 -6.96
C VAL A 38 -1.52 11.45 -6.57
N TYR A 39 -1.68 12.40 -7.49
CA TYR A 39 -1.34 13.79 -7.21
C TYR A 39 -2.26 14.43 -6.16
N CYS A 40 -3.56 14.14 -6.20
CA CYS A 40 -4.49 14.58 -5.16
C CYS A 40 -4.00 14.16 -3.76
N GLU A 41 -3.62 12.89 -3.60
CA GLU A 41 -3.10 12.35 -2.34
C GLU A 41 -1.75 12.99 -1.95
N GLN A 42 -0.86 13.23 -2.92
CA GLN A 42 0.41 13.92 -2.70
C GLN A 42 0.23 15.37 -2.21
N GLN A 43 -0.83 16.05 -2.62
CA GLN A 43 -1.18 17.39 -2.12
C GLN A 43 -1.85 17.35 -0.73
N GLY A 44 -1.89 16.18 -0.08
CA GLY A 44 -2.60 15.97 1.19
C GLY A 44 -4.12 15.97 1.03
N GLY A 45 -4.61 15.87 -0.21
CA GLY A 45 -6.03 15.81 -0.50
C GLY A 45 -6.62 14.42 -0.30
N THR A 46 -7.95 14.35 -0.34
CA THR A 46 -8.72 13.10 -0.27
C THR A 46 -9.59 12.98 -1.52
N LEU A 47 -9.54 11.83 -2.18
CA LEU A 47 -10.38 11.53 -3.34
C LEU A 47 -11.82 11.26 -2.92
N MET A 48 -12.76 11.93 -3.58
CA MET A 48 -14.19 11.78 -3.41
C MET A 48 -14.81 11.26 -4.71
N PRO A 49 -15.38 10.05 -4.75
CA PRO A 49 -16.08 9.57 -5.95
C PRO A 49 -17.35 10.39 -6.16
N VAL A 50 -17.53 10.88 -7.39
CA VAL A 50 -18.70 11.65 -7.82
C VAL A 50 -19.39 10.91 -8.95
N GLN A 51 -20.64 10.52 -8.73
CA GLN A 51 -21.47 9.91 -9.75
C GLN A 51 -21.92 10.98 -10.76
N THR A 52 -21.63 10.73 -12.02
CA THR A 52 -22.06 11.56 -13.16
C THR A 52 -22.84 10.69 -14.15
N PRO A 53 -23.62 11.29 -15.07
CA PRO A 53 -24.23 10.56 -16.17
C PRO A 53 -23.23 9.82 -17.07
N GLN A 54 -21.97 10.26 -17.12
CA GLN A 54 -20.89 9.67 -17.91
C GLN A 54 -20.13 8.56 -17.17
N GLY A 55 -20.45 8.31 -15.89
CA GLY A 55 -19.74 7.36 -15.03
C GLY A 55 -19.31 7.99 -13.71
N VAL A 56 -18.36 7.36 -13.02
CA VAL A 56 -17.79 7.88 -11.78
C VAL A 56 -16.51 8.66 -12.11
N ARG A 57 -16.45 9.92 -11.68
CA ARG A 57 -15.20 10.70 -11.64
C ARG A 57 -14.75 10.85 -10.19
N SER A 58 -13.56 11.40 -9.97
CA SER A 58 -13.12 11.80 -8.63
C SER A 58 -12.92 13.30 -8.53
N ASP A 59 -13.47 13.88 -7.47
CA ASP A 59 -13.09 15.22 -7.03
C ASP A 59 -12.04 15.08 -5.92
N CYS A 60 -11.05 15.98 -5.91
CA CYS A 60 -10.03 16.08 -4.88
C CYS A 60 -10.43 17.12 -3.84
N LYS A 61 -10.58 16.71 -2.58
CA LYS A 61 -10.75 17.62 -1.45
C LYS A 61 -9.38 17.95 -0.85
N LEU A 62 -8.90 19.17 -1.03
CA LEU A 62 -7.61 19.64 -0.57
C LEU A 62 -7.64 20.09 0.92
N PRO A 63 -6.47 20.17 1.60
CA PRO A 63 -6.38 20.61 3.00
C PRO A 63 -6.92 22.02 3.28
N ASN A 64 -6.89 22.90 2.28
CA ASN A 64 -7.43 24.26 2.36
C ASN A 64 -8.98 24.31 2.26
N GLY A 65 -9.64 23.16 2.05
CA GLY A 65 -11.09 23.06 1.86
C GLY A 65 -11.56 23.20 0.41
N GLU A 66 -10.66 23.46 -0.54
CA GLU A 66 -10.98 23.45 -1.97
C GLU A 66 -11.40 22.05 -2.42
N ILE A 67 -12.47 21.97 -3.20
CA ILE A 67 -12.92 20.75 -3.88
C ILE A 67 -12.82 21.02 -5.38
N ILE A 68 -12.00 20.24 -6.06
CA ILE A 68 -11.67 20.42 -7.48
C ILE A 68 -11.61 19.06 -8.18
N ASP A 69 -12.09 18.97 -9.42
CA ASP A 69 -11.94 17.75 -10.23
C ASP A 69 -10.46 17.32 -10.33
N GLU A 70 -10.17 16.02 -10.15
CA GLU A 70 -8.79 15.52 -10.04
C GLU A 70 -7.94 15.84 -11.28
N TRP A 71 -8.53 15.79 -12.48
CA TRP A 71 -7.83 16.06 -13.74
C TRP A 71 -7.66 17.56 -13.99
N THR A 72 -8.55 18.37 -13.43
CA THR A 72 -8.44 19.82 -13.44
C THR A 72 -7.29 20.26 -12.54
N LEU A 73 -7.17 19.68 -11.33
CA LEU A 73 -6.00 19.87 -10.47
C LEU A 73 -4.71 19.42 -11.17
N TRP A 74 -4.70 18.21 -11.74
CA TRP A 74 -3.51 17.68 -12.43
C TRP A 74 -3.03 18.61 -13.55
N ARG A 75 -3.92 19.04 -14.45
CA ARG A 75 -3.57 19.90 -15.59
C ARG A 75 -3.16 21.32 -15.18
N ARG A 76 -3.69 21.83 -14.06
CA ARG A 76 -3.29 23.13 -13.51
C ARG A 76 -1.80 23.12 -13.13
N GLU A 77 -1.35 22.02 -12.53
CA GLU A 77 0.00 21.87 -11.98
C GLU A 77 0.98 21.20 -12.97
N HIS A 78 0.45 20.54 -14.02
CA HIS A 78 1.19 19.94 -15.12
C HIS A 78 0.75 20.57 -16.47
N PRO A 79 1.03 21.87 -16.70
CA PRO A 79 0.64 22.52 -17.94
C PRO A 79 1.39 21.91 -19.14
N ASP A 80 0.70 21.77 -20.27
CA ASP A 80 1.31 21.32 -21.51
C ASP A 80 2.33 22.35 -22.02
N THR A 81 3.62 22.01 -21.99
CA THR A 81 4.70 22.89 -22.46
C THR A 81 4.87 22.88 -23.99
N LYS A 82 3.90 22.35 -24.73
CA LYS A 82 3.94 22.17 -26.20
C LYS A 82 3.10 23.23 -26.92
N LYS A 83 3.17 24.49 -26.48
CA LYS A 83 2.59 25.62 -27.23
C LYS A 83 3.62 26.29 -28.10
#